data_AF-A0A5J4VRI3-F1
#
_entry.id   AF-A0A5J4VRI3-F1
#
_cell.length_a   1.000
_cell.length_b   1.000
_cell.length_c   1.000
_cell.angle_alpha   90.00
_cell.angle_beta   90.00
_cell.angle_gamma   90.00
#
_symmetry.space_group_name_H-M   'P 1'
#
loop_
_entity.id
_entity.type
_entity.pdbx_description
1 polymer ?
#
loop_
_entity_poly.entity_id
_entity_poly.type
_entity_poly.pdbx_seq_one_letter_code
_entity_poly.pdbx_strand_id
1 'polypeptide(L)'
;MFSHVVYTVTASALTKLKIQEITKNRIEAKLDENKGQEQFFKIVMNSSYGSDGMNSEKYHKVKIMNKKQTQRAIRSNAFMVEQKISDDSYLVQMNPEQCSCKTPLQVAFFVLDNAKYWIHFIEGDTDSVYWAISDNPNEDFTLQFNAVINDREFYNDNAKYYFPMVRGDVHDEKKILGLAIERQGISMVALAPKNYMIETNYCANSKIKLKGVNQKTNKITKAQIIDCINEGKITKCTNVRLGQKNHQMSQLSIKKNRITGTHTKMLVLENQSCCPFIFGLIAKYYLFI
;
A
#
# COMPACT_ATOMS: atom_id res chain seq x y z
N MET A 1 -8.87 14.83 15.50
CA MET A 1 -8.94 15.40 14.14
C MET A 1 -7.54 15.32 13.53
N PHE A 2 -7.09 14.33 12.76
CA PHE A 2 -7.67 13.16 12.11
C PHE A 2 -6.90 11.91 12.56
N SER A 3 -7.60 10.85 12.95
CA SER A 3 -7.08 9.47 13.07
C SER A 3 -7.26 8.81 11.72
N HIS A 4 -6.27 8.90 10.83
CA HIS A 4 -6.32 8.27 9.51
C HIS A 4 -4.93 7.75 9.16
N VAL A 5 -4.68 6.45 9.38
CA VAL A 5 -3.76 5.73 8.48
C VAL A 5 -4.58 5.42 7.23
N VAL A 6 -4.77 6.46 6.43
CA VAL A 6 -5.01 6.30 5.01
C VAL A 6 -3.64 6.05 4.43
N TYR A 7 -3.42 4.87 3.87
CA TYR A 7 -2.46 4.78 2.78
C TYR A 7 -2.91 5.81 1.75
N THR A 8 -2.19 6.92 1.66
CA THR A 8 -2.14 7.66 0.40
C THR A 8 -1.41 6.75 -0.58
N VAL A 9 -2.17 5.80 -1.14
CA VAL A 9 -2.08 5.59 -2.57
C VAL A 9 -2.22 6.98 -3.15
N THR A 10 -1.25 7.39 -3.95
CA THR A 10 -1.48 8.47 -4.89
C THR A 10 -2.55 8.02 -5.89
N ALA A 11 -3.80 7.91 -5.43
CA ALA A 11 -4.90 8.41 -6.21
C ALA A 11 -4.57 9.90 -6.34
N SER A 12 -4.32 10.38 -7.56
CA SER A 12 -3.95 11.78 -7.84
C SER A 12 -4.76 12.77 -6.97
N ALA A 13 -4.23 13.96 -6.69
CA ALA A 13 -4.95 14.96 -5.86
C ALA A 13 -6.42 15.18 -6.27
N LEU A 14 -6.76 14.95 -7.54
CA LEU A 14 -8.13 14.93 -8.10
C LEU A 14 -9.06 13.88 -7.47
N THR A 15 -8.59 12.67 -7.23
CA THR A 15 -9.39 11.55 -6.70
C THR A 15 -9.78 11.75 -5.23
N LYS A 16 -8.90 12.35 -4.43
CA LYS A 16 -9.19 12.65 -3.01
C LYS A 16 -10.32 13.67 -2.87
N LEU A 17 -10.30 14.75 -3.65
CA LEU A 17 -11.32 15.79 -3.64
C LEU A 17 -12.69 15.24 -4.03
N LYS A 18 -12.73 14.43 -5.10
CA LYS A 18 -13.98 13.84 -5.61
C LYS A 18 -14.61 12.84 -4.63
N ILE A 19 -13.80 12.05 -3.93
CA ILE A 19 -14.27 11.12 -2.89
C ILE A 19 -14.85 11.89 -1.69
N GLN A 20 -14.18 12.97 -1.26
CA GLN A 20 -14.66 13.80 -0.15
C GLN A 20 -16.00 14.47 -0.49
N GLU A 21 -16.15 14.98 -1.70
CA GLU A 21 -17.39 15.59 -2.19
C GLU A 21 -18.54 14.58 -2.23
N ILE A 22 -18.34 13.41 -2.85
CA ILE A 22 -19.38 12.37 -2.94
C ILE A 22 -19.75 11.83 -1.55
N THR A 23 -18.79 11.73 -0.65
CA THR A 23 -19.04 11.30 0.74
C THR A 23 -19.87 12.34 1.50
N LYS A 24 -19.57 13.62 1.34
CA LYS A 24 -20.36 14.72 1.92
C LYS A 24 -21.80 14.68 1.42
N ASN A 25 -22.01 14.59 0.10
CA ASN A 25 -23.34 14.54 -0.50
C ASN A 25 -24.14 13.30 -0.05
N ARG A 26 -23.46 12.18 0.19
CA ARG A 26 -24.09 10.97 0.74
C ARG A 26 -24.56 11.16 2.19
N ILE A 27 -23.77 11.87 3.01
CA ILE A 27 -24.14 12.17 4.40
C ILE A 27 -25.34 13.12 4.44
N GLU A 28 -25.35 14.16 3.59
CA GLU A 28 -26.48 15.06 3.44
C GLU A 28 -27.75 14.32 3.02
N ALA A 29 -27.66 13.47 1.99
CA ALA A 29 -28.79 12.62 1.56
C ALA A 29 -29.32 11.70 2.67
N LYS A 30 -28.46 11.29 3.60
CA LYS A 30 -28.83 10.45 4.74
C LYS A 30 -29.50 11.27 5.87
N LEU A 31 -29.06 12.51 6.07
CA LEU A 31 -29.69 13.46 7.00
C LEU A 31 -31.07 13.92 6.50
N ASP A 32 -31.24 14.02 5.18
CA ASP A 32 -32.50 14.37 4.51
C ASP A 32 -33.46 13.17 4.35
N GLU A 33 -33.14 12.01 4.94
CA GLU A 33 -33.87 10.73 4.81
C GLU A 33 -34.12 10.28 3.34
N ASN A 34 -33.34 10.79 2.39
CA ASN A 34 -33.45 10.50 0.97
C ASN A 34 -32.68 9.22 0.60
N LYS A 35 -33.30 8.07 0.84
CA LYS A 35 -32.73 6.73 0.55
C LYS A 35 -32.27 6.56 -0.90
N GLY A 36 -32.96 7.17 -1.86
CA GLY A 36 -32.61 7.07 -3.28
C GLY A 36 -31.27 7.74 -3.58
N GLN A 37 -31.07 8.96 -3.07
CA GLN A 37 -29.80 9.68 -3.22
C GLN A 37 -28.66 9.04 -2.42
N GLU A 38 -28.93 8.55 -1.20
CA GLU A 38 -27.93 7.80 -0.43
C GLU A 38 -27.41 6.60 -1.23
N GLN A 39 -28.33 5.84 -1.82
CA GLN A 39 -28.00 4.63 -2.58
C GLN A 39 -27.31 4.96 -3.90
N PHE A 40 -27.70 6.05 -4.57
CA PHE A 40 -26.99 6.57 -5.74
C PHE A 40 -25.53 6.90 -5.41
N PHE A 41 -25.25 7.70 -4.38
CA PHE A 41 -23.88 8.06 -4.02
C PHE A 41 -23.06 6.85 -3.57
N LYS A 42 -23.67 5.86 -2.91
CA LYS A 42 -23.04 4.58 -2.59
C LYS A 42 -22.63 3.81 -3.85
N ILE A 43 -23.50 3.74 -4.86
CA ILE A 43 -23.23 3.05 -6.13
C ILE A 43 -22.13 3.78 -6.90
N VAL A 44 -22.19 5.11 -6.98
CA VAL A 44 -21.16 5.92 -7.65
C VAL A 44 -19.78 5.71 -7.01
N MET A 45 -19.72 5.68 -5.68
CA MET A 45 -18.48 5.36 -4.95
C MET A 45 -17.96 3.96 -5.30
N ASN A 46 -18.80 2.93 -5.19
CA ASN A 46 -18.37 1.54 -5.40
C ASN A 46 -18.02 1.24 -6.88
N SER A 47 -18.71 1.89 -7.82
CA SER A 47 -18.48 1.71 -9.26
C SER A 47 -17.18 2.36 -9.75
N SER A 48 -16.67 3.38 -9.06
CA SER A 48 -15.39 4.00 -9.40
C SER A 48 -14.23 3.00 -9.40
N TYR A 49 -14.12 2.20 -8.33
CA TYR A 49 -13.18 1.09 -8.24
C TYR A 49 -13.42 0.01 -9.32
N GLY A 50 -14.68 -0.38 -9.54
CA GLY A 50 -15.05 -1.39 -10.53
C GLY A 50 -14.70 -0.99 -11.97
N SER A 51 -14.71 0.31 -12.25
CA SER A 51 -14.26 0.87 -13.54
C SER A 51 -12.75 0.70 -13.71
N ASP A 52 -11.95 0.86 -12.65
CA ASP A 52 -10.50 0.74 -12.73
C ASP A 52 -10.03 -0.70 -12.97
N GLY A 53 -10.74 -1.68 -12.41
CA GLY A 53 -10.48 -3.12 -12.54
C GLY A 53 -11.23 -3.80 -13.70
N MET A 54 -11.81 -3.03 -14.62
CA MET A 54 -12.70 -3.55 -15.66
C MET A 54 -11.92 -4.33 -16.73
N ASN A 55 -12.20 -5.63 -16.88
CA ASN A 55 -11.60 -6.43 -17.95
C ASN A 55 -12.32 -6.17 -19.29
N SER A 56 -11.79 -5.20 -20.04
CA SER A 56 -12.33 -4.81 -21.35
C SER A 56 -12.24 -5.89 -22.45
N GLU A 57 -11.45 -6.95 -22.28
CA GLU A 57 -11.31 -8.06 -23.24
C GLU A 57 -12.56 -8.91 -23.35
N LYS A 58 -13.33 -9.02 -22.26
CA LYS A 58 -14.54 -9.85 -22.23
C LYS A 58 -15.77 -9.14 -22.80
N TYR A 59 -15.64 -7.89 -23.23
CA TYR A 59 -16.76 -7.13 -23.77
C TYR A 59 -16.93 -7.39 -25.26
N HIS A 60 -18.16 -7.76 -25.63
CA HIS A 60 -18.54 -7.79 -27.03
C HIS A 60 -18.98 -6.40 -27.48
N LYS A 61 -18.51 -5.98 -28.65
CA LYS A 61 -18.90 -4.71 -29.25
C LYS A 61 -20.18 -4.90 -30.05
N VAL A 62 -21.29 -4.40 -29.53
CA VAL A 62 -22.57 -4.39 -30.23
C VAL A 62 -22.73 -3.05 -30.95
N LYS A 63 -23.08 -3.08 -32.23
CA LYS A 63 -23.34 -1.90 -33.04
C LYS A 63 -24.63 -2.07 -33.83
N ILE A 64 -25.38 -0.98 -33.99
CA ILE A 64 -26.46 -0.92 -34.98
C ILE A 64 -25.84 -0.49 -36.31
N MET A 65 -26.08 -1.27 -37.35
CA MET A 65 -25.50 -1.11 -38.68
C MET A 65 -26.59 -1.20 -39.75
N ASN A 66 -26.37 -0.49 -40.86
CA ASN A 66 -27.22 -0.63 -42.04
C ASN A 66 -26.88 -1.89 -42.84
N LYS A 67 -27.72 -2.29 -43.79
CA LYS A 67 -27.57 -3.55 -44.52
C LYS A 67 -26.18 -3.72 -45.17
N LYS A 68 -25.63 -2.64 -45.76
CA LYS A 68 -24.30 -2.66 -46.39
C LYS A 68 -23.17 -2.80 -45.37
N GLN A 69 -23.28 -2.10 -44.24
CA GLN A 69 -22.30 -2.18 -43.15
C GLN A 69 -22.30 -3.56 -42.50
N THR A 70 -23.48 -4.16 -42.30
CA THR A 70 -23.64 -5.51 -41.76
C THR A 70 -22.97 -6.55 -42.66
N GLN A 71 -23.23 -6.51 -43.96
CA GLN A 71 -22.57 -7.42 -44.92
C GLN A 71 -21.04 -7.30 -44.90
N ARG A 72 -20.50 -6.11 -44.66
CA ARG A 72 -19.06 -5.90 -44.48
C ARG A 72 -18.57 -6.47 -43.15
N ALA A 73 -19.34 -6.31 -42.08
CA ALA A 73 -19.02 -6.83 -40.75
C ALA A 73 -19.02 -8.36 -40.70
N ILE A 74 -19.98 -9.05 -41.37
CA ILE A 74 -20.05 -10.52 -41.46
C ILE A 74 -18.75 -11.12 -42.03
N ARG A 75 -18.09 -10.42 -42.95
CA ARG A 75 -16.83 -10.86 -43.57
C ARG A 75 -15.61 -10.62 -42.70
N SER A 76 -15.76 -9.98 -41.54
CA SER A 76 -14.69 -9.75 -40.58
C SER A 76 -14.51 -10.99 -39.70
N ASN A 77 -13.25 -11.30 -39.36
CA ASN A 77 -12.94 -12.36 -38.38
C ASN A 77 -13.45 -12.04 -36.97
N ALA A 78 -13.76 -10.76 -36.70
CA ALA A 78 -14.36 -10.29 -35.47
C ALA A 78 -15.88 -10.52 -35.37
N PHE A 79 -16.55 -11.03 -36.41
CA PHE A 79 -18.01 -11.21 -36.39
C PHE A 79 -18.45 -12.35 -35.46
N MET A 80 -19.52 -12.14 -34.71
CA MET A 80 -20.13 -13.16 -33.85
C MET A 80 -21.54 -13.50 -34.30
N VAL A 81 -22.45 -12.52 -34.25
CA VAL A 81 -23.86 -12.73 -34.57
C VAL A 81 -24.51 -11.44 -35.07
N GLU A 82 -25.55 -11.59 -35.88
CA GLU A 82 -26.42 -10.50 -36.30
C GLU A 82 -27.87 -10.77 -35.90
N GLN A 83 -28.60 -9.70 -35.63
CA GLN A 83 -30.03 -9.73 -35.38
C GLN A 83 -30.69 -8.60 -36.17
N LYS A 84 -31.62 -8.95 -37.06
CA LYS A 84 -32.39 -7.97 -37.83
C LYS A 84 -33.37 -7.24 -36.91
N ILE A 85 -33.36 -5.91 -36.94
CA ILE A 85 -34.31 -5.05 -36.21
C ILE A 85 -35.35 -4.50 -37.18
N SER A 86 -34.92 -4.04 -38.35
CA SER A 86 -35.77 -3.53 -39.44
C SER A 86 -35.15 -3.87 -40.80
N ASP A 87 -35.79 -3.45 -41.89
CA ASP A 87 -35.31 -3.76 -43.25
C ASP A 87 -33.93 -3.21 -43.59
N ASP A 88 -33.49 -2.14 -42.92
CA ASP A 88 -32.17 -1.54 -43.10
C ASP A 88 -31.40 -1.32 -41.78
N SER A 89 -31.81 -1.98 -40.69
CA SER A 89 -31.12 -1.87 -39.39
C SER A 89 -30.91 -3.25 -38.78
N TYR A 90 -29.65 -3.53 -38.46
CA TYR A 90 -29.20 -4.80 -37.89
C TYR A 90 -28.36 -4.52 -36.64
N LEU A 91 -28.58 -5.30 -35.60
CA LEU A 91 -27.73 -5.35 -34.42
C LEU A 91 -26.63 -6.36 -34.69
N VAL A 92 -25.39 -5.91 -34.76
CA VAL A 92 -24.22 -6.75 -35.05
C VAL A 92 -23.33 -6.81 -33.82
N GLN A 93 -23.12 -8.00 -33.31
CA GLN A 93 -22.18 -8.28 -32.23
C GLN A 93 -20.83 -8.69 -32.83
N MET A 94 -19.77 -8.04 -32.38
CA MET A 94 -18.41 -8.33 -32.79
C MET A 94 -17.52 -8.59 -31.57
N ASN A 95 -16.57 -9.50 -31.71
CA ASN A 95 -15.50 -9.72 -30.76
C ASN A 95 -14.35 -8.74 -31.05
N PRO A 96 -14.02 -7.80 -30.15
CA PRO A 96 -12.93 -6.86 -30.39
C PRO A 96 -11.57 -7.57 -30.42
N GLU A 97 -10.81 -7.42 -31.51
CA GLU A 97 -9.44 -7.95 -31.64
C GLU A 97 -8.41 -7.19 -30.78
N GLN A 98 -8.76 -5.98 -30.34
CA GLN A 98 -7.92 -5.12 -29.51
C GLN A 98 -8.74 -4.55 -28.35
N CYS A 99 -8.24 -4.73 -27.13
CA CYS A 99 -8.77 -4.09 -25.93
C CYS A 99 -7.89 -2.89 -25.54
N SER A 100 -8.49 -1.83 -25.00
CA SER A 100 -7.72 -0.70 -24.45
C SER A 100 -7.85 -0.68 -22.93
N CYS A 101 -6.75 -0.91 -22.22
CA CYS A 101 -6.67 -0.60 -20.80
C CYS A 101 -6.37 0.89 -20.62
N LYS A 102 -7.43 1.70 -20.47
CA LYS A 102 -7.31 3.14 -20.22
C LYS A 102 -7.17 3.47 -18.73
N THR A 103 -7.52 2.52 -17.87
CA THR A 103 -7.46 2.66 -16.42
C THR A 103 -6.21 1.96 -15.87
N PRO A 104 -5.62 2.50 -14.79
CA PRO A 104 -4.49 1.87 -14.14
C PRO A 104 -4.95 0.64 -13.35
N LEU A 105 -4.88 -0.54 -13.96
CA LEU A 105 -5.16 -1.84 -13.32
C LEU A 105 -4.43 -2.02 -11.97
N GLN A 106 -3.25 -1.42 -11.84
CA GLN A 106 -2.46 -1.37 -10.60
C GLN A 106 -3.24 -0.75 -9.44
N VAL A 107 -4.06 0.28 -9.69
CA VAL A 107 -4.89 0.94 -8.67
C VAL A 107 -5.99 0.00 -8.20
N ALA A 108 -6.66 -0.70 -9.11
CA ALA A 108 -7.69 -1.68 -8.76
C ALA A 108 -7.09 -2.86 -7.97
N PHE A 109 -5.95 -3.39 -8.40
CA PHE A 109 -5.25 -4.45 -7.69
C PHE A 109 -4.87 -4.02 -6.26
N PHE A 110 -4.30 -2.82 -6.11
CA PHE A 110 -3.91 -2.30 -4.81
C PHE A 110 -5.13 -2.03 -3.91
N VAL A 111 -6.22 -1.47 -4.44
CA VAL A 111 -7.47 -1.26 -3.68
C VAL A 111 -8.06 -2.61 -3.23
N LEU A 112 -8.03 -3.64 -4.08
CA LEU A 112 -8.45 -4.99 -3.72
C LEU A 112 -7.61 -5.60 -2.61
N ASP A 113 -6.28 -5.48 -2.71
CA ASP A 113 -5.37 -6.03 -1.70
C ASP A 113 -5.57 -5.33 -0.36
N ASN A 114 -5.71 -4.01 -0.32
CA ASN A 114 -6.01 -3.30 0.93
C ASN A 114 -7.43 -3.59 1.46
N ALA A 115 -8.39 -3.85 0.58
CA ALA A 115 -9.74 -4.21 1.01
C ALA A 115 -9.81 -5.65 1.54
N LYS A 116 -8.90 -6.53 1.10
CA LYS A 116 -8.87 -7.95 1.49
C LYS A 116 -8.01 -8.23 2.72
N TYR A 117 -6.93 -7.48 2.93
CA TYR A 117 -5.99 -7.75 4.01
C TYR A 117 -6.18 -6.76 5.16
N TRP A 118 -6.68 -7.25 6.29
CA TRP A 118 -6.73 -6.47 7.54
C TRP A 118 -5.36 -6.33 8.21
N ILE A 119 -4.35 -7.06 7.72
CA ILE A 119 -2.97 -7.04 8.21
C ILE A 119 -2.04 -6.95 7.01
N HIS A 120 -1.19 -5.93 6.99
CA HIS A 120 -0.15 -5.73 5.97
C HIS A 120 1.24 -5.80 6.59
N PHE A 121 2.10 -6.62 6.03
CA PHE A 121 3.51 -6.65 6.40
C PHE A 121 4.22 -5.39 5.91
N ILE A 122 4.94 -4.70 6.80
CA ILE A 122 5.72 -3.49 6.47
C ILE A 122 7.20 -3.86 6.35
N GLU A 123 7.77 -4.41 7.42
CA GLU A 123 9.19 -4.72 7.54
C GLU A 123 9.42 -5.86 8.53
N GLY A 124 10.46 -6.66 8.32
CA GLY A 124 10.94 -7.64 9.29
C GLY A 124 12.46 -7.57 9.43
N ASP A 125 12.93 -7.81 10.65
CA ASP A 125 14.31 -8.13 10.99
C ASP A 125 14.40 -9.58 11.50
N THR A 126 15.60 -10.02 11.91
CA THR A 126 15.89 -11.40 12.34
C THR A 126 14.94 -11.92 13.43
N ASP A 127 14.52 -11.06 14.34
CA ASP A 127 13.76 -11.39 15.55
C ASP A 127 12.52 -10.49 15.75
N SER A 128 12.19 -9.64 14.77
CA SER A 128 11.09 -8.68 14.90
C SER A 128 10.38 -8.49 13.58
N VAL A 129 9.07 -8.28 13.64
CA VAL A 129 8.24 -8.03 12.47
C VAL A 129 7.28 -6.87 12.75
N TYR A 130 7.07 -6.02 11.76
CA TYR A 130 6.23 -4.84 11.81
C TYR A 130 5.06 -4.99 10.84
N TRP A 131 3.86 -5.02 11.40
CA TRP A 131 2.61 -5.14 10.65
C TRP A 131 1.77 -3.87 10.80
N ALA A 132 1.15 -3.43 9.72
CA ALA A 132 0.06 -2.46 9.74
C ALA A 132 -1.25 -3.21 9.87
N ILE A 133 -2.09 -2.81 10.81
CA ILE A 133 -3.41 -3.39 11.04
C ILE A 133 -4.45 -2.37 10.59
N SER A 134 -5.34 -2.77 9.68
CA SER A 134 -6.48 -1.95 9.26
C SER A 134 -7.63 -2.17 10.24
N ASP A 135 -8.04 -1.11 10.92
CA ASP A 135 -9.05 -1.15 11.98
C ASP A 135 -10.16 -0.09 11.75
N ASN A 136 -11.22 -0.17 12.55
CA ASN A 136 -12.29 0.81 12.68
C ASN A 136 -11.71 2.18 13.11
N PRO A 137 -11.95 3.26 12.35
CA PRO A 137 -11.40 4.59 12.65
C PRO A 137 -11.90 5.21 13.97
N ASN A 138 -12.92 4.61 14.59
CA ASN A 138 -13.47 5.03 15.88
C ASN A 138 -12.78 4.36 17.09
N GLU A 139 -11.90 3.40 16.85
CA GLU A 139 -11.24 2.59 17.87
C GLU A 139 -9.75 2.97 17.99
N ASP A 140 -9.17 2.77 19.16
CA ASP A 140 -7.79 3.19 19.45
C ASP A 140 -6.78 2.11 19.02
N PHE A 141 -5.56 2.52 18.64
CA PHE A 141 -4.52 1.63 18.11
C PHE A 141 -4.04 0.57 19.13
N THR A 142 -4.50 0.66 20.37
CA THR A 142 -4.26 -0.29 21.46
C THR A 142 -5.05 -1.60 21.33
N LEU A 143 -6.04 -1.70 20.43
CA LEU A 143 -6.81 -2.93 20.20
C LEU A 143 -6.01 -4.08 19.54
N GLN A 144 -4.84 -3.80 18.96
CA GLN A 144 -3.94 -4.81 18.39
C GLN A 144 -4.66 -5.70 17.36
N PHE A 145 -4.71 -7.01 17.59
CA PHE A 145 -5.34 -7.98 16.70
C PHE A 145 -6.85 -8.12 16.90
N ASN A 146 -7.44 -7.52 17.94
CA ASN A 146 -8.86 -7.70 18.29
C ASN A 146 -9.81 -7.30 17.16
N ALA A 147 -9.40 -6.33 16.35
CA ALA A 147 -10.11 -5.87 15.16
C ALA A 147 -10.14 -6.86 14.00
N VAL A 148 -9.11 -7.72 13.92
CA VAL A 148 -8.87 -8.62 12.79
C VAL A 148 -9.37 -10.04 13.06
N ILE A 149 -9.48 -10.39 14.35
CA ILE A 149 -9.84 -11.74 14.76
C ILE A 149 -11.33 -11.99 14.52
N ASN A 150 -11.62 -12.79 13.48
CA ASN A 150 -12.97 -13.27 13.19
C ASN A 150 -13.45 -14.32 14.20
N ASP A 151 -12.58 -15.27 14.56
CA ASP A 151 -12.89 -16.36 15.49
C ASP A 151 -12.20 -16.09 16.83
N ARG A 152 -12.94 -15.48 17.75
CA ARG A 152 -12.42 -15.10 19.07
C ARG A 152 -12.20 -16.30 19.98
N GLU A 153 -13.00 -17.36 19.85
CA GLU A 153 -12.84 -18.56 20.68
C GLU A 153 -11.54 -19.27 20.30
N PHE A 154 -11.33 -19.52 19.00
CA PHE A 154 -10.08 -20.08 18.50
C PHE A 154 -8.88 -19.21 18.88
N TYR A 155 -8.97 -17.89 18.71
CA TYR A 155 -7.87 -17.00 19.08
C TYR A 155 -7.57 -17.06 20.57
N ASN A 156 -8.57 -16.96 21.44
CA ASN A 156 -8.34 -16.99 22.90
C ASN A 156 -7.78 -18.33 23.37
N ASP A 157 -8.21 -19.43 22.76
CA ASP A 157 -7.71 -20.77 23.06
C ASP A 157 -6.25 -20.96 22.67
N ASN A 158 -5.80 -20.32 21.58
CA ASN A 158 -4.46 -20.48 21.03
C ASN A 158 -3.47 -19.37 21.42
N ALA A 159 -3.93 -18.14 21.67
CA ALA A 159 -3.08 -16.97 21.90
C ALA A 159 -2.15 -17.18 23.09
N LYS A 160 -2.61 -17.87 24.15
CA LYS A 160 -1.82 -18.19 25.35
C LYS A 160 -0.52 -18.97 25.10
N TYR A 161 -0.44 -19.69 23.97
CA TYR A 161 0.77 -20.45 23.61
C TYR A 161 1.83 -19.58 22.94
N TYR A 162 1.42 -18.51 22.26
CA TYR A 162 2.29 -17.69 21.42
C TYR A 162 2.51 -16.29 21.97
N PHE A 163 1.52 -15.68 22.61
CA PHE A 163 1.58 -14.32 23.16
C PHE A 163 1.63 -14.33 24.69
N PRO A 164 2.22 -13.30 25.31
CA PRO A 164 2.13 -13.09 26.75
C PRO A 164 0.67 -12.86 27.19
N MET A 165 0.28 -13.39 28.34
CA MET A 165 -1.00 -13.08 28.96
C MET A 165 -0.99 -11.65 29.54
N VAL A 166 -2.16 -11.02 29.57
CA VAL A 166 -2.37 -9.64 30.10
C VAL A 166 -1.96 -9.51 31.58
N ARG A 167 -1.89 -10.61 32.32
CA ARG A 167 -1.42 -10.68 33.72
C ARG A 167 -0.24 -11.66 33.89
N GLY A 168 0.54 -11.86 32.84
CA GLY A 168 1.73 -12.71 32.87
C GLY A 168 2.87 -12.10 33.71
N ASP A 169 3.75 -12.95 34.22
CA ASP A 169 5.01 -12.53 34.84
C ASP A 169 6.10 -12.33 33.76
N VAL A 170 7.32 -11.96 34.19
CA VAL A 170 8.47 -11.77 33.28
C VAL A 170 8.80 -13.05 32.48
N HIS A 171 8.45 -14.23 33.00
CA HIS A 171 8.65 -15.50 32.31
C HIS A 171 7.63 -15.70 31.18
N ASP A 172 6.40 -15.21 31.34
CA ASP A 172 5.38 -15.23 30.31
C ASP A 172 5.62 -14.19 29.21
N GLU A 173 6.18 -13.01 29.54
CA GLU A 173 6.64 -12.03 28.54
C GLU A 173 7.82 -12.54 27.69
N LYS A 174 8.70 -13.35 28.29
CA LYS A 174 9.91 -13.91 27.63
C LYS A 174 9.80 -15.39 27.31
N LYS A 175 8.59 -15.84 26.98
CA LYS A 175 8.31 -17.23 26.63
C LYS A 175 9.21 -17.69 25.48
N ILE A 176 9.79 -18.88 25.61
CA ILE A 176 10.65 -19.46 24.56
C ILE A 176 9.79 -19.69 23.31
N LEU A 177 10.22 -19.13 22.18
CA LEU A 177 9.49 -19.10 20.90
C LEU A 177 8.14 -18.33 20.93
N GLY A 178 7.90 -17.57 22.01
CA GLY A 178 6.77 -16.65 22.09
C GLY A 178 7.02 -15.36 21.30
N LEU A 179 5.93 -14.78 20.81
CA LEU A 179 5.88 -13.48 20.15
C LEU A 179 5.48 -12.42 21.18
N ALA A 180 6.40 -11.51 21.50
CA ALA A 180 6.14 -10.38 22.37
C ALA A 180 5.87 -9.11 21.56
N ILE A 181 4.81 -8.37 21.92
CA ILE A 181 4.52 -7.07 21.30
C ILE A 181 5.41 -6.02 21.96
N GLU A 182 6.53 -5.70 21.32
CA GLU A 182 7.47 -4.74 21.89
C GLU A 182 7.04 -3.28 21.73
N ARG A 183 6.33 -2.97 20.64
CA ARG A 183 6.04 -1.59 20.23
C ARG A 183 4.74 -1.52 19.45
N GLN A 184 3.98 -0.48 19.76
CA GLN A 184 2.82 -0.04 19.00
C GLN A 184 3.02 1.43 18.62
N GLY A 185 2.45 1.82 17.50
CA GLY A 185 2.53 3.18 17.00
C GLY A 185 1.41 3.46 16.01
N ILE A 186 1.12 4.75 15.86
CA ILE A 186 0.06 5.26 15.00
C ILE A 186 0.50 5.17 13.54
N SER A 187 1.77 5.44 13.26
CA SER A 187 2.30 5.41 11.90
C SER A 187 3.74 4.88 11.87
N MET A 188 4.10 4.26 10.75
CA MET A 188 5.46 3.83 10.49
C MET A 188 5.88 4.25 9.08
N VAL A 189 7.09 4.80 8.97
CA VAL A 189 7.73 5.12 7.68
C VAL A 189 9.02 4.33 7.59
N ALA A 190 9.05 3.34 6.71
CA ALA A 190 10.23 2.53 6.43
C ALA A 190 10.93 3.04 5.15
N LEU A 191 12.16 3.53 5.28
CA LEU A 191 12.95 4.00 4.13
C LEU A 191 13.75 2.88 3.47
N ALA A 192 14.27 1.97 4.30
CA ALA A 192 15.09 0.83 3.91
C ALA A 192 15.16 -0.16 5.09
N PRO A 193 15.58 -1.43 4.87
CA PRO A 193 15.76 -2.38 5.95
C PRO A 193 16.61 -1.83 7.08
N LYS A 194 16.06 -1.89 8.30
CA LYS A 194 16.61 -1.40 9.57
C LYS A 194 16.77 0.13 9.64
N ASN A 195 16.09 0.86 8.75
CA ASN A 195 16.04 2.32 8.68
C ASN A 195 14.58 2.79 8.59
N TYR A 196 13.96 3.02 9.73
CA TYR A 196 12.55 3.35 9.83
C TYR A 196 12.25 4.32 10.97
N MET A 197 11.07 4.91 10.93
CA MET A 197 10.52 5.76 11.97
C MET A 197 9.15 5.24 12.37
N ILE A 198 8.87 5.20 13.68
CA ILE A 198 7.55 4.86 14.23
C ILE A 198 7.08 6.03 15.08
N GLU A 199 5.85 6.48 14.87
CA GLU A 199 5.20 7.49 15.69
C GLU A 199 4.39 6.81 16.78
N THR A 200 4.78 7.00 18.04
CA THR A 200 4.20 6.22 19.14
C THR A 200 2.96 6.89 19.74
N ASN A 201 2.84 8.21 19.71
CA ASN A 201 1.73 8.97 20.30
C ASN A 201 1.28 10.15 19.40
N TYR A 202 0.03 10.62 19.55
CA TYR A 202 -0.51 11.83 18.91
C TYR A 202 0.33 13.10 19.20
N CYS A 203 1.16 13.08 20.26
CA CYS A 203 1.94 14.21 20.75
C CYS A 203 3.42 14.18 20.32
N ALA A 204 3.68 13.94 19.03
CA ALA A 204 4.96 14.19 18.34
C ALA A 204 6.21 13.38 18.76
N ASN A 205 6.09 12.39 19.65
CA ASN A 205 7.21 11.49 19.94
C ASN A 205 7.37 10.43 18.83
N SER A 206 8.38 10.64 17.97
CA SER A 206 8.78 9.70 16.93
C SER A 206 10.03 8.93 17.37
N LYS A 207 10.00 7.60 17.26
CA LYS A 207 11.18 6.76 17.44
C LYS A 207 11.81 6.49 16.08
N ILE A 208 13.02 7.01 15.88
CA ILE A 208 13.80 6.81 14.67
C ILE A 208 14.81 5.67 14.92
N LYS A 209 14.80 4.62 14.10
CA LYS A 209 15.79 3.56 14.11
C LYS A 209 16.57 3.61 12.80
N LEU A 210 17.88 3.80 12.91
CA LEU A 210 18.78 3.92 11.75
C LEU A 210 20.00 3.04 11.96
N LYS A 211 20.22 2.07 11.06
CA LYS A 211 21.31 1.13 11.19
C LYS A 211 22.66 1.80 10.97
N GLY A 212 23.53 1.63 11.95
CA GLY A 212 24.92 2.07 11.90
C GLY A 212 25.07 3.59 11.95
N VAL A 213 24.11 4.31 12.52
CA VAL A 213 24.27 5.71 12.91
C VAL A 213 24.38 5.77 14.42
N ASN A 214 25.38 6.46 14.93
CA ASN A 214 25.40 6.83 16.33
C ASN A 214 24.47 8.05 16.53
N GLN A 215 23.25 7.78 17.00
CA GLN A 215 22.22 8.80 17.21
C GLN A 215 22.58 9.80 18.32
N LYS A 216 23.49 9.45 19.24
CA LYS A 216 23.95 10.38 20.29
C LYS A 216 24.80 11.52 19.71
N THR A 217 25.57 11.22 18.66
CA THR A 217 26.46 12.19 17.99
C THR A 217 25.80 12.86 16.79
N ASN A 218 24.90 12.15 16.11
CA ASN A 218 24.17 12.66 14.96
C ASN A 218 22.68 12.74 15.34
N LYS A 219 22.23 13.92 15.78
CA LYS A 219 20.83 14.19 16.05
C LYS A 219 20.07 14.25 14.73
N ILE A 220 19.37 13.18 14.41
CA ILE A 220 18.52 13.10 13.23
C ILE A 220 17.09 13.42 13.62
N THR A 221 16.45 14.31 12.87
CA THR A 221 15.07 14.73 13.09
C THR A 221 14.12 14.13 12.06
N LYS A 222 12.82 14.06 12.42
CA LYS A 222 11.76 13.66 11.49
C LYS A 222 11.74 14.51 10.21
N ALA A 223 12.01 15.81 10.32
CA ALA A 223 12.07 16.71 9.17
C ALA A 223 13.12 16.24 8.14
N GLN A 224 14.32 15.84 8.58
CA GLN A 224 15.36 15.35 7.66
C GLN A 224 14.96 14.05 6.92
N ILE A 225 14.11 13.23 7.53
CA ILE A 225 13.53 12.04 6.88
C ILE A 225 12.50 12.47 5.83
N ILE A 226 11.63 13.42 6.17
CA ILE A 226 10.60 13.95 5.26
C ILE A 226 11.23 14.67 4.07
N ASP A 227 12.23 15.54 4.30
CA ASP A 227 13.00 16.21 3.24
C ASP A 227 13.64 15.19 2.29
N CYS A 228 14.13 14.06 2.83
CA CYS A 228 14.71 13.01 2.00
C CYS A 228 13.66 12.34 1.10
N ILE A 229 12.43 12.17 1.57
CA ILE A 229 11.33 11.57 0.80
C ILE A 229 10.82 12.54 -0.27
N ASN A 230 10.56 13.79 0.12
CA ASN A 230 9.92 14.78 -0.75
C ASN A 230 10.89 15.44 -1.73
N GLU A 231 12.12 15.75 -1.27
CA GLU A 231 13.10 16.55 -2.02
C GLU A 231 14.32 15.73 -2.47
N GLY A 232 14.37 14.43 -2.11
CA GLY A 232 15.53 13.57 -2.42
C GLY A 232 16.81 13.97 -1.67
N LYS A 233 16.69 14.77 -0.61
CA LYS A 233 17.84 15.35 0.12
C LYS A 233 18.64 14.27 0.85
N ILE A 234 19.94 14.22 0.59
CA ILE A 234 20.85 13.25 1.22
C ILE A 234 21.37 13.79 2.55
N THR A 235 21.03 13.11 3.65
CA THR A 235 21.61 13.42 4.97
C THR A 235 22.86 12.60 5.22
N LYS A 236 23.99 13.28 5.46
CA LYS A 236 25.28 12.67 5.80
C LYS A 236 25.49 12.67 7.31
N CYS A 237 25.99 11.56 7.84
CA CYS A 237 26.34 11.43 9.25
C CYS A 237 27.80 11.05 9.40
N THR A 238 28.41 11.53 10.47
CA THR A 238 29.79 11.19 10.81
C THR A 238 29.77 10.18 11.94
N ASN A 239 30.23 8.97 11.66
CA ASN A 239 30.41 7.97 12.70
C ASN A 239 31.85 7.97 13.17
N VAL A 240 31.99 8.08 14.47
CA VAL A 240 33.27 7.92 15.15
C VAL A 240 33.33 6.50 15.70
N ARG A 241 34.40 5.77 15.38
CA ARG A 241 34.71 4.46 15.98
C ARG A 241 36.15 4.44 16.44
N LEU A 242 36.44 3.68 17.49
CA LEU A 242 37.81 3.34 17.83
C LEU A 242 38.26 2.16 16.96
N GLY A 243 39.49 2.22 16.47
CA GLY A 243 40.11 1.17 15.67
C GLY A 243 41.57 1.01 16.06
N GLN A 244 42.03 -0.24 16.18
CA GLN A 244 43.41 -0.56 16.46
C GLN A 244 44.13 -0.87 15.14
N LYS A 245 45.27 -0.23 14.91
CA LYS A 245 46.19 -0.56 13.81
C LYS A 245 47.61 -0.59 14.37
N ASN A 246 48.34 -1.66 14.10
CA ASN A 246 49.72 -1.85 14.60
C ASN A 246 49.86 -1.65 16.12
N HIS A 247 48.94 -2.23 16.90
CA HIS A 247 48.90 -2.09 18.38
C HIS A 247 48.63 -0.68 18.92
N GLN A 248 48.41 0.32 18.06
CA GLN A 248 47.97 1.66 18.47
C GLN A 248 46.47 1.82 18.26
N MET A 249 45.78 2.29 19.30
CA MET A 249 44.36 2.63 19.24
C MET A 249 44.21 4.05 18.69
N SER A 250 43.35 4.21 17.69
CA SER A 250 43.08 5.48 17.04
C SER A 250 41.58 5.70 16.89
N GLN A 251 41.17 6.97 16.90
CA GLN A 251 39.79 7.36 16.63
C GLN A 251 39.62 7.58 15.12
N LEU A 252 38.77 6.78 14.50
CA LEU A 252 38.46 6.86 13.08
C LEU A 252 37.11 7.55 12.88
N SER A 253 37.13 8.65 12.13
CA SER A 253 35.94 9.38 11.72
C SER A 253 35.57 9.00 10.28
N ILE A 254 34.39 8.43 10.08
CA ILE A 254 33.91 8.00 8.75
C ILE A 254 32.61 8.74 8.45
N LYS A 255 32.64 9.57 7.40
CA LYS A 255 31.44 10.23 6.86
C LYS A 255 30.68 9.25 5.97
N LYS A 256 29.39 9.04 6.24
CA LYS A 256 28.52 8.15 5.47
C LYS A 256 27.25 8.88 5.06
N ASN A 257 26.77 8.63 3.85
CA ASN A 257 25.41 8.98 3.45
C ASN A 257 24.46 8.04 4.18
N ARG A 258 23.48 8.57 4.92
CA ARG A 258 22.68 7.76 5.84
C ARG A 258 21.19 7.80 5.59
N ILE A 259 20.63 8.99 5.37
CA ILE A 259 19.26 9.11 4.89
C ILE A 259 19.39 9.42 3.41
N THR A 260 19.01 8.46 2.60
CA THR A 260 19.03 8.54 1.14
C THR A 260 17.75 7.90 0.63
N GLY A 261 17.08 8.54 -0.32
CA GLY A 261 15.95 7.93 -1.04
C GLY A 261 16.37 6.79 -1.97
N THR A 262 17.68 6.53 -2.08
CA THR A 262 18.25 5.49 -2.94
C THR A 262 18.58 4.23 -2.14
N HIS A 263 18.01 3.10 -2.56
CA HIS A 263 18.32 1.80 -2.01
C HIS A 263 19.61 1.26 -2.66
N THR A 264 20.72 1.15 -1.93
CA THR A 264 22.01 0.72 -2.53
C THR A 264 22.13 -0.80 -2.68
N LYS A 265 21.15 -1.56 -2.19
CA LYS A 265 21.14 -3.03 -2.22
C LYS A 265 20.06 -3.60 -3.12
N MET A 266 19.21 -2.74 -3.66
CA MET A 266 18.10 -3.17 -4.51
C MET A 266 17.84 -2.11 -5.58
N LEU A 267 17.43 -2.55 -6.75
CA LEU A 267 16.93 -1.69 -7.82
C LEU A 267 15.41 -1.59 -7.66
N VAL A 268 14.89 -0.38 -7.71
CA VAL A 268 13.45 -0.14 -7.85
C VAL A 268 13.16 -0.04 -9.34
N LEU A 269 12.27 -0.90 -9.83
CA LEU A 269 11.83 -0.89 -11.22
C LEU A 269 10.77 0.19 -11.45
N GLU A 270 10.46 0.50 -12.71
CA GLU A 270 9.43 1.49 -13.07
C GLU A 270 8.05 1.17 -12.49
N ASN A 271 7.75 -0.12 -12.31
CA ASN A 271 6.51 -0.60 -11.67
C ASN A 271 6.57 -0.62 -10.13
N GLN A 272 7.55 0.05 -9.52
CA GLN A 272 7.80 0.09 -8.08
C GLN A 272 8.16 -1.27 -7.44
N SER A 273 8.44 -2.30 -8.24
CA SER A 273 8.92 -3.59 -7.74
C SER A 273 10.39 -3.51 -7.33
N CYS A 274 10.75 -4.33 -6.35
CA CYS A 274 12.06 -4.34 -5.70
C CYS A 274 12.88 -5.53 -6.22
N CYS A 275 14.04 -5.27 -6.82
CA CYS A 275 14.94 -6.33 -7.31
C CYS A 275 16.28 -6.29 -6.59
N PRO A 276 16.96 -7.42 -6.36
CA PRO A 276 18.31 -7.42 -5.79
C PRO A 276 19.27 -6.67 -6.72
N PHE A 277 20.09 -5.78 -6.16
CA PHE A 277 21.11 -5.07 -6.92
C PHE A 277 22.25 -6.03 -7.29
N ILE A 278 22.47 -6.22 -8.59
CA ILE A 278 23.59 -7.00 -9.13
C ILE A 278 24.50 -6.05 -9.90
N PHE A 279 25.80 -6.09 -9.59
CA PHE A 279 26.78 -5.22 -10.24
C PHE A 279 26.78 -5.44 -11.76
N GLY A 280 26.66 -4.36 -12.53
CA GLY A 280 26.59 -4.40 -13.99
C GLY A 280 25.18 -4.57 -14.58
N LEU A 281 24.17 -4.87 -13.75
CA LEU A 281 22.77 -4.93 -14.19
C LEU A 281 22.03 -3.63 -13.81
N ILE A 282 21.38 -3.02 -14.81
CA ILE A 282 20.41 -1.94 -14.64
C ILE A 282 18.98 -2.49 -14.69
N ALA A 283 18.00 -1.70 -14.23
CA ALA A 283 16.58 -2.06 -14.17
C ALA A 283 16.02 -2.68 -15.47
N LYS A 284 16.51 -2.26 -16.63
CA LYS A 284 16.09 -2.74 -17.96
C LYS A 284 16.39 -4.22 -18.24
N TYR A 285 17.31 -4.83 -17.48
CA TYR A 285 17.68 -6.23 -17.65
C TYR A 285 16.85 -7.19 -16.79
N TYR A 286 15.98 -6.66 -15.92
CA TYR A 286 15.08 -7.49 -15.12
C TYR A 286 13.79 -7.70 -15.89
N LEU A 287 13.52 -8.95 -16.27
CA LEU A 287 12.23 -9.36 -16.84
C LEU A 287 11.31 -9.78 -15.69
N PHE A 288 10.15 -9.13 -15.58
CA PHE A 288 9.08 -9.58 -14.70
C PHE A 288 8.01 -10.27 -15.56
N ILE A 289 7.67 -11.50 -15.17
CA ILE A 289 6.53 -12.25 -15.70
C ILE A 289 5.32 -11.95 -14.83
#